data_AF-A0A4R0J495-F1
#
_entry.id   AF-A0A4R0J495-F1
#
_cell.length_a   1.000
_cell.length_b   1.000
_cell.length_c   1.000
_cell.angle_alpha   90.00
_cell.angle_beta   90.00
_cell.angle_gamma   90.00
#
_symmetry.space_group_name_H-M   'P 1'
#
loop_
_entity.id
_entity.type
_entity.pdbx_description
1 polymer ?
#
loop_
_entity_poly.entity_id
_entity_poly.type
_entity_poly.pdbx_seq_one_letter_code
_entity_poly.pdbx_strand_id
1 'polypeptide(L)'
;MPNRPRPRPRPKTRRIAGLACAGAVVFGALAVAVGNQADAQQPAPRPIDQLLGQELQGKAALGRVQSRLAEIADQNKLPTDHLRQILATDRTAWLDRGGKLFYREPVATATERKTGAAASPRWATQAVAAATGPAFELHSKPGSNRVIYLDFDGHTITGTAWNTNGKPSTVNVTPYDTNGNTSTWSTAEQDVVRDVWARVAEDYAPFDVDVTTQQPAAAAITRSGASDQQYGTRVLIDPTTWYQSGCGCGGVAYVGVYDNTSNHSYYQPALVFTKGVGTGAKNIAEAASHEAGHNVGLSHDGTASVGYYSGHGAWAPIMGVGYSKAISQWSKGEYTGANNKEDDFAVVGQNGLALRGDDHGNGTSDATALTLGTSVKGVYANDSDVDTFRIDLAAGTFNFAAAAAASGADLDIKLQLLNSSGAVVASADPAAGQSNSATPTGLSASISRQVTAGRYYLRIENTGYGSPLNTGYSTYGSRGAYTVRVTAG
;
A
#
# COMPACT_ATOMS: atom_id res chain seq x y z
N MET A 1 33.28 -43.72 -22.28
CA MET A 1 33.12 -45.10 -22.80
C MET A 1 34.04 -46.03 -22.03
N PRO A 2 33.78 -47.34 -21.96
CA PRO A 2 32.55 -48.05 -21.59
C PRO A 2 32.81 -48.79 -20.23
N ASN A 3 32.14 -49.85 -19.74
CA ASN A 3 30.97 -50.61 -20.18
C ASN A 3 30.20 -51.18 -18.95
N ARG A 4 29.17 -52.01 -19.21
CA ARG A 4 28.50 -52.95 -18.29
C ARG A 4 28.70 -54.40 -18.81
N PRO A 5 28.47 -55.48 -18.04
CA PRO A 5 27.12 -56.08 -18.00
C PRO A 5 26.70 -56.77 -16.67
N ARG A 6 25.41 -57.14 -16.58
CA ARG A 6 24.81 -58.05 -15.57
C ARG A 6 24.85 -59.51 -16.09
N PRO A 7 24.41 -60.51 -15.29
CA PRO A 7 23.01 -60.95 -15.39
C PRO A 7 22.32 -61.36 -14.07
N ARG A 8 20.98 -61.49 -14.11
CA ARG A 8 20.14 -62.21 -13.11
C ARG A 8 19.93 -63.67 -13.57
N PRO A 9 19.43 -64.55 -12.69
CA PRO A 9 18.10 -65.11 -12.97
C PRO A 9 17.16 -65.30 -11.75
N ARG A 10 15.85 -65.25 -12.02
CA ARG A 10 14.77 -66.00 -11.32
C ARG A 10 14.27 -67.06 -12.32
N PRO A 11 13.75 -68.23 -11.92
CA PRO A 11 12.29 -68.44 -11.76
C PRO A 11 11.99 -69.33 -10.52
N LYS A 12 10.85 -69.99 -10.25
CA LYS A 12 9.57 -70.31 -10.93
C LYS A 12 8.36 -70.06 -9.98
N THR A 13 7.16 -70.46 -10.38
CA THR A 13 5.87 -70.44 -9.64
C THR A 13 5.06 -71.73 -9.89
N ARG A 14 4.10 -72.05 -9.00
CA ARG A 14 2.82 -72.83 -9.15
C ARG A 14 2.38 -73.30 -7.73
N ARG A 15 1.20 -73.01 -7.16
CA ARG A 15 -0.25 -73.18 -7.54
C ARG A 15 -0.72 -74.65 -7.69
N ILE A 16 -1.76 -75.05 -6.94
CA ILE A 16 -3.15 -75.38 -7.41
C ILE A 16 -4.01 -76.05 -6.29
N ALA A 17 -5.31 -75.66 -6.20
CA ALA A 17 -6.54 -76.31 -5.63
C ALA A 17 -6.54 -77.00 -4.23
N GLY A 18 -7.66 -77.14 -3.49
CA GLY A 18 -9.02 -76.59 -3.61
C GLY A 18 -10.15 -77.61 -3.86
N LEU A 19 -11.09 -77.80 -2.92
CA LEU A 19 -12.54 -78.02 -3.14
C LEU A 19 -13.34 -78.03 -1.81
N ALA A 20 -14.68 -78.01 -1.89
CA ALA A 20 -15.62 -77.92 -0.76
C ALA A 20 -16.83 -78.87 -0.89
N CYS A 21 -17.44 -79.24 0.24
CA CYS A 21 -18.83 -79.72 0.43
C CYS A 21 -19.22 -79.35 1.88
N ALA A 22 -20.28 -78.61 2.22
CA ALA A 22 -21.73 -78.75 1.95
C ALA A 22 -22.46 -79.64 2.99
N GLY A 23 -23.41 -79.04 3.74
CA GLY A 23 -24.29 -79.71 4.71
C GLY A 23 -24.88 -78.73 5.73
N ALA A 24 -26.21 -78.57 5.77
CA ALA A 24 -26.89 -77.54 6.56
C ALA A 24 -28.04 -78.11 7.40
N VAL A 25 -28.33 -77.49 8.56
CA VAL A 25 -29.65 -77.51 9.24
C VAL A 25 -29.90 -76.14 9.89
N VAL A 26 -31.16 -75.69 9.87
CA VAL A 26 -31.61 -74.35 10.29
C VAL A 26 -32.28 -74.37 11.66
N PHE A 27 -31.84 -73.49 12.56
CA PHE A 27 -32.61 -72.78 13.60
C PHE A 27 -31.81 -71.50 13.91
N GLY A 28 -32.38 -70.33 14.21
CA GLY A 28 -33.78 -69.98 14.42
C GLY A 28 -33.92 -68.81 15.40
N ALA A 29 -33.50 -67.61 14.97
CA ALA A 29 -33.70 -66.29 15.63
C ALA A 29 -33.20 -66.07 17.08
N LEU A 30 -32.36 -65.03 17.27
CA LEU A 30 -32.63 -63.80 18.06
C LEU A 30 -31.35 -63.22 18.71
N ALA A 31 -30.62 -62.34 17.99
CA ALA A 31 -29.70 -61.32 18.53
C ALA A 31 -29.10 -60.49 17.37
N VAL A 32 -29.74 -59.39 16.99
CA VAL A 32 -29.19 -58.38 16.07
C VAL A 32 -29.11 -57.06 16.83
N ALA A 33 -28.00 -56.32 16.62
CA ALA A 33 -27.56 -55.17 17.42
C ALA A 33 -27.18 -55.55 18.88
N VAL A 34 -26.14 -54.99 19.49
CA VAL A 34 -25.49 -53.68 19.28
C VAL A 34 -23.97 -53.85 19.24
N GLY A 35 -23.27 -53.18 18.33
CA GLY A 35 -21.80 -53.29 18.26
C GLY A 35 -21.09 -52.58 17.11
N ASN A 36 -21.70 -51.56 16.49
CA ASN A 36 -21.04 -50.69 15.51
C ASN A 36 -21.80 -49.36 15.41
N GLN A 37 -21.45 -48.40 16.28
CA GLN A 37 -21.41 -46.96 16.00
C GLN A 37 -20.97 -46.23 17.27
N ALA A 38 -19.67 -45.90 17.30
CA ALA A 38 -19.09 -44.92 18.20
C ALA A 38 -18.21 -43.95 17.41
N ASP A 39 -18.65 -43.60 16.19
CA ASP A 39 -18.29 -42.30 15.62
C ASP A 39 -18.97 -41.26 16.52
N ALA A 40 -18.22 -40.77 17.50
CA ALA A 40 -18.62 -39.67 18.33
C ALA A 40 -18.72 -38.44 17.43
N GLN A 41 -19.94 -38.16 16.96
CA GLN A 41 -20.27 -37.02 16.11
C GLN A 41 -19.95 -35.73 16.89
N GLN A 42 -18.72 -35.23 16.71
CA GLN A 42 -18.23 -34.05 17.41
C GLN A 42 -19.20 -32.89 17.14
N PRO A 43 -19.63 -32.15 18.17
CA PRO A 43 -20.54 -31.03 17.97
C PRO A 43 -19.92 -30.02 17.01
N ALA A 44 -20.72 -29.51 16.08
CA ALA A 44 -20.26 -28.60 15.04
C ALA A 44 -19.47 -27.41 15.66
N PRO A 45 -18.34 -26.99 15.07
CA PRO A 45 -17.53 -25.90 15.62
C PRO A 45 -18.36 -24.64 15.84
N ARG A 46 -18.30 -24.09 17.05
CA ARG A 46 -19.01 -22.85 17.41
C ARG A 46 -18.68 -21.73 16.41
N PRO A 47 -19.68 -21.11 15.75
CA PRO A 47 -19.48 -20.04 14.77
C PRO A 47 -18.53 -18.93 15.24
N ILE A 48 -17.78 -18.31 14.31
CA ILE A 48 -16.71 -17.33 14.62
C ILE A 48 -17.24 -16.10 15.35
N ASP A 49 -18.40 -15.58 14.92
CA ASP A 49 -19.14 -14.49 15.57
C ASP A 49 -19.46 -14.77 17.03
N GLN A 50 -19.78 -16.02 17.36
CA GLN A 50 -20.02 -16.46 18.72
C GLN A 50 -18.72 -16.73 19.49
N LEU A 51 -17.68 -17.25 18.81
CA LEU A 51 -16.36 -17.53 19.39
C LEU A 51 -15.66 -16.24 19.87
N LEU A 52 -15.73 -15.19 19.04
CA LEU A 52 -15.19 -13.86 19.36
C LEU A 52 -16.17 -13.05 20.22
N GLY A 53 -17.46 -13.03 19.88
CA GLY A 53 -18.55 -12.36 20.62
C GLY A 53 -18.53 -10.83 20.59
N GLN A 54 -17.38 -10.23 20.30
CA GLN A 54 -17.12 -8.80 20.17
C GLN A 54 -15.82 -8.60 19.39
N GLU A 55 -15.50 -7.35 19.04
CA GLU A 55 -14.15 -6.99 18.60
C GLU A 55 -13.12 -7.33 19.68
N LEU A 56 -12.00 -7.92 19.31
CA LEU A 56 -10.93 -8.28 20.23
C LEU A 56 -9.56 -7.84 19.70
N GLN A 57 -8.77 -7.24 20.60
CA GLN A 57 -7.43 -6.73 20.33
C GLN A 57 -6.39 -7.86 20.39
N GLY A 58 -5.51 -7.93 19.39
CA GLY A 58 -4.29 -8.76 19.33
C GLY A 58 -4.34 -10.05 20.16
N LYS A 59 -3.59 -10.08 21.27
CA LYS A 59 -3.43 -11.27 22.13
C LYS A 59 -4.74 -11.82 22.68
N ALA A 60 -5.73 -10.96 22.94
CA ALA A 60 -7.04 -11.39 23.41
C ALA A 60 -7.83 -12.11 22.30
N ALA A 61 -7.72 -11.62 21.06
CA ALA A 61 -8.28 -12.32 19.89
C ALA A 61 -7.56 -13.65 19.67
N LEU A 62 -6.22 -13.65 19.65
CA LEU A 62 -5.41 -14.88 19.48
C LEU A 62 -5.77 -15.96 20.49
N GLY A 63 -5.93 -15.58 21.77
CA GLY A 63 -6.35 -16.51 22.83
C GLY A 63 -7.77 -17.07 22.68
N ARG A 64 -8.65 -16.43 21.88
CA ARG A 64 -9.96 -16.97 21.52
C ARG A 64 -9.93 -17.84 20.27
N VAL A 65 -9.17 -17.44 19.25
CA VAL A 65 -9.16 -18.13 17.94
C VAL A 65 -8.08 -19.18 17.79
N GLN A 66 -7.25 -19.44 18.80
CA GLN A 66 -6.10 -20.36 18.71
C GLN A 66 -6.42 -21.72 18.06
N SER A 67 -7.59 -22.31 18.33
CA SER A 67 -8.04 -23.59 17.76
C SER A 67 -8.59 -23.51 16.33
N ARG A 68 -8.89 -22.31 15.82
CA ARG A 68 -9.40 -22.02 14.46
C ARG A 68 -8.52 -21.01 13.72
N LEU A 69 -7.27 -20.78 14.16
CA LEU A 69 -6.44 -19.70 13.64
C LEU A 69 -6.14 -19.83 12.14
N ALA A 70 -6.03 -21.06 11.62
CA ALA A 70 -5.87 -21.31 10.20
C ALA A 70 -7.08 -20.80 9.38
N GLU A 71 -8.29 -21.05 9.84
CA GLU A 71 -9.52 -20.58 9.18
C GLU A 71 -9.64 -19.06 9.21
N ILE A 72 -9.29 -18.41 10.32
CA ILE A 72 -9.25 -16.94 10.39
C ILE A 72 -8.17 -16.39 9.44
N ALA A 73 -7.03 -17.07 9.32
CA ALA A 73 -5.97 -16.67 8.41
C ALA A 73 -6.41 -16.77 6.94
N ASP A 74 -7.05 -17.88 6.55
CA ASP A 74 -7.64 -18.09 5.22
C ASP A 74 -8.71 -17.03 4.91
N GLN A 75 -9.60 -16.71 5.85
CA GLN A 75 -10.60 -15.63 5.72
C GLN A 75 -9.98 -14.25 5.51
N ASN A 76 -8.77 -14.02 6.01
CA ASN A 76 -8.02 -12.77 5.86
C ASN A 76 -7.01 -12.82 4.70
N LYS A 77 -6.94 -13.91 3.92
CA LYS A 77 -5.91 -14.14 2.88
C LYS A 77 -4.46 -14.10 3.39
N LEU A 78 -4.23 -14.36 4.68
CA LEU A 78 -2.92 -14.29 5.33
C LEU A 78 -2.37 -15.70 5.63
N PRO A 79 -1.03 -15.91 5.59
CA PRO A 79 -0.42 -17.11 6.16
C PRO A 79 -0.76 -17.24 7.65
N THR A 80 -1.09 -18.45 8.12
CA THR A 80 -1.48 -18.68 9.53
C THR A 80 -0.44 -18.23 10.54
N ASP A 81 0.84 -18.40 10.23
CA ASP A 81 1.94 -17.97 11.08
C ASP A 81 2.09 -16.45 11.08
N HIS A 82 1.78 -15.78 9.97
CA HIS A 82 1.79 -14.31 9.90
C HIS A 82 0.65 -13.72 10.73
N LEU A 83 -0.59 -14.21 10.59
CA LEU A 83 -1.70 -13.77 11.45
C LEU A 83 -1.41 -14.06 12.94
N ARG A 84 -0.76 -15.19 13.25
CA ARG A 84 -0.31 -15.48 14.63
C ARG A 84 0.64 -14.41 15.14
N GLN A 85 1.61 -14.01 14.32
CA GLN A 85 2.59 -12.98 14.66
C GLN A 85 1.89 -11.64 14.88
N ILE A 86 1.11 -11.15 13.92
CA ILE A 86 0.34 -9.90 14.01
C ILE A 86 -0.43 -9.84 15.35
N LEU A 87 -1.27 -10.84 15.63
CA LEU A 87 -2.06 -10.85 16.86
C LEU A 87 -1.21 -11.06 18.14
N ALA A 88 0.00 -11.62 18.04
CA ALA A 88 0.89 -11.82 19.19
C ALA A 88 1.78 -10.60 19.51
N THR A 89 2.19 -9.83 18.51
CA THR A 89 3.15 -8.73 18.69
C THR A 89 2.49 -7.36 18.59
N ASP A 90 1.51 -7.21 17.71
CA ASP A 90 0.85 -5.94 17.50
C ASP A 90 -0.31 -5.71 18.48
N ARG A 91 -0.40 -4.48 18.97
CA ARG A 91 -1.43 -3.99 19.87
C ARG A 91 -2.50 -3.19 19.15
N THR A 92 -2.26 -2.73 17.92
CA THR A 92 -3.26 -2.01 17.13
C THR A 92 -4.03 -2.94 16.21
N ALA A 93 -3.62 -4.19 16.05
CA ALA A 93 -4.40 -5.25 15.39
C ALA A 93 -5.65 -5.65 16.19
N TRP A 94 -6.79 -5.76 15.50
CA TRP A 94 -8.05 -6.27 16.04
C TRP A 94 -8.69 -7.27 15.07
N LEU A 95 -9.38 -8.27 15.63
CA LEU A 95 -10.39 -9.01 14.88
C LEU A 95 -11.76 -8.41 15.20
N ASP A 96 -12.59 -8.19 14.19
CA ASP A 96 -14.02 -7.91 14.36
C ASP A 96 -14.78 -9.17 14.83
N ARG A 97 -16.11 -9.07 14.98
CA ARG A 97 -16.92 -10.26 15.33
C ARG A 97 -16.82 -11.37 14.28
N GLY A 98 -16.78 -11.02 12.99
CA GLY A 98 -16.68 -11.99 11.90
C GLY A 98 -15.31 -12.67 11.79
N GLY A 99 -14.29 -12.17 12.49
CA GLY A 99 -12.90 -12.62 12.37
C GLY A 99 -12.10 -11.85 11.32
N LYS A 100 -12.63 -10.76 10.75
CA LYS A 100 -11.89 -9.91 9.80
C LYS A 100 -10.90 -9.03 10.56
N LEU A 101 -9.66 -8.98 10.07
CA LEU A 101 -8.57 -8.16 10.60
C LEU A 101 -8.78 -6.69 10.22
N PHE A 102 -8.61 -5.81 11.20
CA PHE A 102 -8.53 -4.36 11.03
C PHE A 102 -7.54 -3.77 12.03
N TYR A 103 -7.04 -2.57 11.75
CA TYR A 103 -6.12 -1.86 12.64
C TYR A 103 -6.77 -0.63 13.28
N ARG A 104 -6.15 -0.17 14.39
CA ARG A 104 -6.55 1.02 15.16
C ARG A 104 -5.33 1.86 15.49
N GLU A 105 -5.09 2.85 14.66
CA GLU A 105 -3.82 3.56 14.63
C GLU A 105 -3.65 4.49 15.82
N PRO A 106 -2.44 4.62 16.40
CA PRO A 106 -2.21 5.55 17.50
C PRO A 106 -2.41 6.99 17.03
N VAL A 107 -2.82 7.88 17.93
CA VAL A 107 -2.78 9.32 17.63
C VAL A 107 -1.34 9.81 17.43
N ALA A 108 -1.16 10.72 16.48
CA ALA A 108 0.11 11.41 16.32
C ALA A 108 0.43 12.23 17.58
N THR A 109 1.69 12.20 18.02
CA THR A 109 2.13 12.92 19.21
C THR A 109 1.90 14.43 19.07
N ALA A 110 1.86 15.16 20.18
CA ALA A 110 1.75 16.62 20.14
C ALA A 110 2.88 17.29 19.34
N THR A 111 4.07 16.68 19.34
CA THR A 111 5.21 17.13 18.51
C THR A 111 4.95 16.90 17.03
N GLU A 112 4.56 15.69 16.64
CA GLU A 112 4.27 15.33 15.23
C GLU A 112 3.11 16.13 14.65
N ARG A 113 2.06 16.39 15.44
CA ARG A 113 0.96 17.28 15.03
C ARG A 113 1.42 18.72 14.85
N LYS A 114 2.38 19.18 15.66
CA LYS A 114 2.95 20.53 15.53
C LYS A 114 3.91 20.65 14.33
N THR A 115 4.73 19.64 14.05
CA THR A 115 5.64 19.65 12.90
C THR A 115 4.91 19.42 11.58
N GLY A 116 3.91 18.53 11.57
CA GLY A 116 3.05 18.27 10.42
C GLY A 116 2.11 19.43 10.04
N ALA A 117 1.83 20.35 10.97
CA ALA A 117 1.01 21.55 10.74
C ALA A 117 1.74 22.70 10.00
N ALA A 118 2.83 22.40 9.29
CA ALA A 118 3.43 23.35 8.36
C ALA A 118 2.42 23.74 7.27
N ALA A 119 2.42 25.01 6.85
CA ALA A 119 1.51 25.48 5.81
C ALA A 119 1.85 24.86 4.45
N SER A 120 0.84 24.29 3.79
CA SER A 120 0.98 23.73 2.45
C SER A 120 1.35 24.80 1.39
N PRO A 121 1.97 24.39 0.26
CA PRO A 121 2.31 25.30 -0.82
C PRO A 121 1.09 26.05 -1.34
N ARG A 122 1.21 27.38 -1.44
CA ARG A 122 0.13 28.24 -1.91
C ARG A 122 -0.19 27.98 -3.39
N TRP A 123 -1.43 27.60 -3.66
CA TRP A 123 -1.93 27.37 -5.00
C TRP A 123 -3.34 27.97 -5.20
N ALA A 124 -4.23 27.84 -4.22
CA ALA A 124 -5.59 28.37 -4.30
C ALA A 124 -5.59 29.90 -4.15
N THR A 125 -6.21 30.59 -5.10
CA THR A 125 -6.25 32.07 -5.15
C THR A 125 -7.49 32.67 -4.47
N GLN A 126 -8.57 31.91 -4.34
CA GLN A 126 -9.84 32.35 -3.74
C GLN A 126 -10.55 31.20 -3.02
N ALA A 127 -11.43 31.54 -2.07
CA ALA A 127 -12.31 30.56 -1.43
C ALA A 127 -13.44 30.11 -2.38
N VAL A 128 -13.98 28.91 -2.15
CA VAL A 128 -15.13 28.37 -2.92
C VAL A 128 -16.27 27.94 -1.98
N ALA A 129 -17.51 28.01 -2.45
CA ALA A 129 -18.72 27.79 -1.63
C ALA A 129 -19.16 26.31 -1.52
N ALA A 130 -18.48 25.39 -2.21
CA ALA A 130 -18.75 23.96 -2.22
C ALA A 130 -17.47 23.19 -2.56
N ALA A 131 -17.48 21.86 -2.37
CA ALA A 131 -16.40 20.96 -2.79
C ALA A 131 -16.39 20.78 -4.32
N THR A 132 -16.07 21.87 -5.02
CA THR A 132 -16.14 22.00 -6.49
C THR A 132 -14.97 22.86 -6.98
N GLY A 133 -14.50 22.61 -8.19
CA GLY A 133 -13.30 23.26 -8.73
C GLY A 133 -12.01 22.55 -8.35
N PRO A 134 -10.84 23.11 -8.71
CA PRO A 134 -9.66 22.30 -8.98
C PRO A 134 -8.91 21.69 -7.77
N ALA A 135 -9.42 21.84 -6.54
CA ALA A 135 -8.98 21.04 -5.38
C ALA A 135 -9.74 19.70 -5.28
N PHE A 136 -10.95 19.61 -5.85
CA PHE A 136 -11.89 18.48 -5.79
C PHE A 136 -12.10 17.84 -7.17
N GLU A 137 -11.18 18.11 -8.10
CA GLU A 137 -11.18 17.65 -9.50
C GLU A 137 -9.78 17.12 -9.87
N LEU A 138 -9.00 16.70 -8.86
CA LEU A 138 -7.64 16.19 -9.04
C LEU A 138 -7.67 14.68 -9.35
N HIS A 139 -6.85 14.25 -10.29
CA HIS A 139 -6.71 12.86 -10.73
C HIS A 139 -5.25 12.56 -11.05
N SER A 140 -4.67 11.52 -10.48
CA SER A 140 -3.26 11.14 -10.73
C SER A 140 -3.12 10.29 -12.00
N LYS A 141 -4.15 9.53 -12.36
CA LYS A 141 -4.20 8.73 -13.58
C LYS A 141 -5.66 8.56 -14.06
N PRO A 142 -6.29 9.64 -14.58
CA PRO A 142 -7.69 9.59 -15.00
C PRO A 142 -7.91 8.50 -16.06
N GLY A 143 -8.96 7.71 -15.87
CA GLY A 143 -9.27 6.55 -16.72
C GLY A 143 -8.59 5.24 -16.31
N SER A 144 -7.89 5.19 -15.17
CA SER A 144 -7.57 3.89 -14.56
C SER A 144 -8.85 3.15 -14.16
N ASN A 145 -8.78 1.81 -14.19
CA ASN A 145 -9.80 0.90 -13.69
C ASN A 145 -9.75 0.74 -12.16
N ARG A 146 -8.87 1.48 -11.49
CA ARG A 146 -8.62 1.42 -10.04
C ARG A 146 -8.65 2.82 -9.47
N VAL A 147 -9.32 2.99 -8.34
CA VAL A 147 -9.46 4.30 -7.67
C VAL A 147 -9.00 4.25 -6.22
N ILE A 148 -8.34 5.31 -5.76
CA ILE A 148 -8.25 5.67 -4.34
C ILE A 148 -8.87 7.06 -4.22
N TYR A 149 -10.04 7.13 -3.59
CA TYR A 149 -10.76 8.39 -3.39
C TYR A 149 -10.43 8.98 -2.04
N LEU A 150 -9.81 10.17 -2.05
CA LEU A 150 -9.53 10.98 -0.87
C LEU A 150 -10.75 11.89 -0.61
N ASP A 151 -11.62 11.42 0.26
CA ASP A 151 -12.86 12.10 0.62
C ASP A 151 -12.59 13.13 1.72
N PHE A 152 -12.63 14.40 1.31
CA PHE A 152 -12.58 15.55 2.21
C PHE A 152 -13.96 16.20 2.39
N ASP A 153 -14.91 15.99 1.47
CA ASP A 153 -16.21 16.67 1.46
C ASP A 153 -17.26 16.02 2.36
N GLY A 154 -16.97 14.84 2.91
CA GLY A 154 -17.73 14.20 3.97
C GLY A 154 -18.66 13.11 3.44
N HIS A 155 -19.04 12.20 4.34
CA HIS A 155 -19.75 10.98 3.96
C HIS A 155 -20.79 10.53 4.97
N THR A 156 -21.85 9.90 4.48
CA THR A 156 -22.83 9.19 5.31
C THR A 156 -22.44 7.72 5.43
N ILE A 157 -21.79 7.35 6.54
CA ILE A 157 -21.42 5.96 6.85
C ILE A 157 -22.66 5.25 7.41
N THR A 158 -23.21 4.31 6.64
CA THR A 158 -24.39 3.52 7.04
C THR A 158 -24.32 2.11 6.47
N GLY A 159 -24.80 1.12 7.23
CA GLY A 159 -24.81 -0.28 6.82
C GLY A 159 -23.41 -0.93 6.68
N THR A 160 -22.37 -0.31 7.24
CA THR A 160 -20.98 -0.80 7.21
C THR A 160 -20.61 -1.57 8.48
N ALA A 161 -19.46 -2.24 8.48
CA ALA A 161 -18.86 -2.86 9.65
C ALA A 161 -18.63 -1.84 10.79
N TRP A 162 -18.39 -0.57 10.45
CA TRP A 162 -18.20 0.51 11.43
C TRP A 162 -19.48 0.94 12.16
N ASN A 163 -20.66 0.57 11.65
CA ASN A 163 -21.97 0.85 12.27
C ASN A 163 -22.43 -0.25 13.23
N THR A 164 -21.56 -1.22 13.56
CA THR A 164 -21.90 -2.39 14.39
C THR A 164 -21.52 -2.19 15.88
N ASN A 165 -21.67 -3.22 16.71
CA ASN A 165 -21.13 -3.28 18.08
C ASN A 165 -21.49 -2.10 19.00
N GLY A 166 -22.72 -1.57 18.87
CA GLY A 166 -23.23 -0.45 19.67
C GLY A 166 -22.79 0.93 19.17
N LYS A 167 -22.13 1.02 18.01
CA LYS A 167 -21.92 2.27 17.28
C LYS A 167 -23.25 2.74 16.63
N PRO A 168 -23.36 4.02 16.23
CA PRO A 168 -24.55 4.52 15.54
C PRO A 168 -24.78 3.80 14.21
N SER A 169 -26.03 3.46 13.91
CA SER A 169 -26.45 2.77 12.67
C SER A 169 -26.18 3.59 11.40
N THR A 170 -26.16 4.92 11.54
CA THR A 170 -25.82 5.90 10.51
C THR A 170 -25.03 7.02 11.16
N VAL A 171 -24.01 7.51 10.46
CA VAL A 171 -23.19 8.65 10.87
C VAL A 171 -22.98 9.58 9.68
N ASN A 172 -23.16 10.87 9.89
CA ASN A 172 -22.86 11.89 8.90
C ASN A 172 -21.51 12.54 9.28
N VAL A 173 -20.45 12.20 8.55
CA VAL A 173 -19.15 12.86 8.66
C VAL A 173 -19.20 14.18 7.89
N THR A 174 -18.81 15.27 8.54
CA THR A 174 -18.82 16.62 7.94
C THR A 174 -17.60 16.85 7.05
N PRO A 175 -17.65 17.81 6.11
CA PRO A 175 -16.47 18.23 5.36
C PRO A 175 -15.29 18.61 6.27
N TYR A 176 -14.08 18.41 5.77
CA TYR A 176 -12.84 18.91 6.37
C TYR A 176 -12.89 20.43 6.57
N ASP A 177 -12.60 20.86 7.80
CA ASP A 177 -12.67 22.25 8.22
C ASP A 177 -11.55 22.54 9.24
N THR A 178 -10.88 23.69 9.05
CA THR A 178 -9.80 24.20 9.90
C THR A 178 -10.11 25.55 10.52
N ASN A 179 -11.16 26.23 10.05
CA ASN A 179 -11.46 27.62 10.42
C ASN A 179 -12.82 27.81 11.11
N GLY A 180 -13.65 26.76 11.18
CA GLY A 180 -14.96 26.76 11.80
C GLY A 180 -16.11 27.06 10.85
N ASN A 181 -15.88 27.13 9.54
CA ASN A 181 -16.87 27.51 8.54
C ASN A 181 -17.08 26.44 7.46
N THR A 182 -17.90 25.44 7.77
CA THR A 182 -18.29 24.37 6.84
C THR A 182 -19.15 24.82 5.65
N SER A 183 -19.40 26.13 5.46
CA SER A 183 -20.12 26.67 4.29
C SER A 183 -19.20 27.16 3.17
N THR A 184 -17.88 27.24 3.41
CA THR A 184 -16.89 27.65 2.40
C THR A 184 -15.55 26.97 2.61
N TRP A 185 -14.90 26.57 1.53
CA TRP A 185 -13.51 26.10 1.53
C TRP A 185 -12.57 27.29 1.39
N SER A 186 -11.82 27.60 2.43
CA SER A 186 -10.77 28.63 2.36
C SER A 186 -9.66 28.22 1.39
N THR A 187 -8.81 29.18 0.99
CA THR A 187 -7.62 28.86 0.19
C THR A 187 -6.66 27.94 0.94
N ALA A 188 -6.56 28.08 2.27
CA ALA A 188 -5.70 27.23 3.09
C ALA A 188 -6.19 25.77 3.15
N GLU A 189 -7.50 25.52 3.21
CA GLU A 189 -8.03 24.15 3.10
C GLU A 189 -7.81 23.56 1.71
N GLN A 190 -8.05 24.33 0.64
CA GLN A 190 -7.78 23.88 -0.73
C GLN A 190 -6.28 23.58 -0.97
N ASP A 191 -5.38 24.39 -0.41
CA ASP A 191 -3.94 24.16 -0.45
C ASP A 191 -3.58 22.83 0.26
N VAL A 192 -4.21 22.53 1.41
CA VAL A 192 -4.03 21.24 2.13
C VAL A 192 -4.59 20.07 1.33
N VAL A 193 -5.81 20.15 0.79
CA VAL A 193 -6.42 19.07 -0.02
C VAL A 193 -5.51 18.71 -1.19
N ARG A 194 -4.96 19.72 -1.89
CA ARG A 194 -4.03 19.51 -3.01
C ARG A 194 -2.69 18.91 -2.59
N ASP A 195 -2.10 19.36 -1.48
CA ASP A 195 -0.80 18.86 -0.98
C ASP A 195 -0.92 17.43 -0.42
N VAL A 196 -2.05 17.09 0.22
CA VAL A 196 -2.36 15.69 0.59
C VAL A 196 -2.50 14.83 -0.67
N TRP A 197 -3.33 15.25 -1.62
CA TRP A 197 -3.49 14.51 -2.88
C TRP A 197 -2.17 14.30 -3.60
N ALA A 198 -1.32 15.33 -3.68
CA ALA A 198 -0.04 15.24 -4.38
C ALA A 198 0.93 14.23 -3.75
N ARG A 199 0.89 14.07 -2.42
CA ARG A 199 1.69 13.09 -1.67
C ARG A 199 1.15 11.68 -1.89
N VAL A 200 -0.12 11.42 -1.56
CA VAL A 200 -0.72 10.09 -1.76
C VAL A 200 -0.68 9.65 -3.24
N ALA A 201 -0.76 10.60 -4.18
CA ALA A 201 -0.59 10.33 -5.61
C ALA A 201 0.83 9.93 -6.03
N GLU A 202 1.86 10.35 -5.27
CA GLU A 202 3.26 9.97 -5.45
C GLU A 202 3.53 8.60 -4.82
N ASP A 203 3.12 8.39 -3.56
CA ASP A 203 3.20 7.08 -2.88
C ASP A 203 2.59 5.96 -3.75
N TYR A 204 1.46 6.24 -4.40
CA TYR A 204 0.79 5.31 -5.33
C TYR A 204 1.15 5.47 -6.81
N ALA A 205 2.08 6.35 -7.18
CA ALA A 205 2.52 6.54 -8.57
C ALA A 205 3.03 5.25 -9.24
N PRO A 206 3.71 4.30 -8.56
CA PRO A 206 4.13 3.04 -9.18
C PRO A 206 2.98 2.12 -9.62
N PHE A 207 1.74 2.35 -9.18
CA PHE A 207 0.59 1.48 -9.44
C PHE A 207 -0.37 2.06 -10.49
N ASP A 208 -1.02 1.21 -11.28
CA ASP A 208 -2.10 1.62 -12.19
C ASP A 208 -3.37 1.92 -11.39
N VAL A 209 -3.38 3.08 -10.75
CA VAL A 209 -4.46 3.61 -9.92
C VAL A 209 -4.61 5.11 -10.12
N ASP A 210 -5.87 5.56 -10.12
CA ASP A 210 -6.23 6.97 -10.04
C ASP A 210 -6.45 7.38 -8.58
N VAL A 211 -5.50 8.12 -8.02
CA VAL A 211 -5.69 8.81 -6.74
C VAL A 211 -6.43 10.10 -7.05
N THR A 212 -7.59 10.32 -6.44
CA THR A 212 -8.48 11.42 -6.78
C THR A 212 -9.12 12.08 -5.57
N THR A 213 -9.40 13.38 -5.69
CA THR A 213 -10.25 14.16 -4.76
C THR A 213 -11.64 14.45 -5.34
N GLN A 214 -11.93 13.96 -6.54
CA GLN A 214 -13.27 14.01 -7.13
C GLN A 214 -14.05 12.77 -6.71
N GLN A 215 -15.26 12.95 -6.15
CA GLN A 215 -16.17 11.85 -5.81
C GLN A 215 -16.40 10.93 -7.03
N PRO A 216 -15.86 9.70 -7.06
CA PRO A 216 -16.08 8.79 -8.18
C PRO A 216 -17.54 8.30 -8.20
N ALA A 217 -18.01 7.88 -9.38
CA ALA A 217 -19.27 7.15 -9.49
C ALA A 217 -19.24 5.87 -8.63
N ALA A 218 -20.39 5.47 -8.05
CA ALA A 218 -20.46 4.33 -7.14
C ALA A 218 -19.92 3.02 -7.75
N ALA A 219 -20.10 2.82 -9.06
CA ALA A 219 -19.60 1.66 -9.82
C ALA A 219 -18.10 1.73 -10.18
N ALA A 220 -17.42 2.87 -9.97
CA ALA A 220 -15.98 2.99 -10.14
C ALA A 220 -15.21 2.74 -8.83
N ILE A 221 -15.92 2.60 -7.71
CA ILE A 221 -15.33 2.39 -6.37
C ILE A 221 -15.86 1.13 -5.68
N THR A 222 -17.15 0.78 -5.82
CA THR A 222 -17.72 -0.41 -5.18
C THR A 222 -17.55 -1.64 -6.05
N ARG A 223 -16.67 -2.58 -5.67
CA ARG A 223 -16.56 -3.86 -6.37
C ARG A 223 -17.83 -4.69 -6.22
N SER A 224 -18.52 -4.94 -7.33
CA SER A 224 -19.79 -5.68 -7.38
C SER A 224 -19.63 -7.20 -7.48
N GLY A 225 -18.46 -7.70 -7.90
CA GLY A 225 -18.19 -9.13 -8.06
C GLY A 225 -16.80 -9.45 -8.62
N ALA A 226 -16.53 -10.74 -8.86
CA ALA A 226 -15.24 -11.20 -9.39
C ALA A 226 -14.98 -10.79 -10.85
N SER A 227 -16.04 -10.73 -11.67
CA SER A 227 -15.97 -10.21 -13.04
C SER A 227 -15.78 -8.69 -13.09
N ASP A 228 -16.09 -8.00 -11.99
CA ASP A 228 -15.96 -6.56 -11.92
C ASP A 228 -14.49 -6.14 -11.95
N GLN A 229 -14.19 -5.27 -12.92
CA GLN A 229 -12.88 -4.70 -13.18
C GLN A 229 -12.81 -3.21 -12.87
N GLN A 230 -13.84 -2.57 -12.31
CA GLN A 230 -13.80 -1.17 -11.90
C GLN A 230 -14.17 -1.06 -10.41
N TYR A 231 -13.18 -0.72 -9.59
CA TYR A 231 -13.33 -0.67 -8.13
C TYR A 231 -12.22 0.15 -7.49
N GLY A 232 -12.38 0.44 -6.21
CA GLY A 232 -11.44 1.26 -5.47
C GLY A 232 -11.72 1.30 -3.98
N THR A 233 -10.98 2.12 -3.25
CA THR A 233 -11.26 2.39 -1.84
C THR A 233 -11.53 3.87 -1.57
N ARG A 234 -12.31 4.16 -0.53
CA ARG A 234 -12.50 5.51 -0.01
C ARG A 234 -11.65 5.66 1.24
N VAL A 235 -10.78 6.66 1.24
CA VAL A 235 -10.11 7.17 2.44
C VAL A 235 -10.85 8.42 2.87
N LEU A 236 -11.61 8.33 3.96
CA LEU A 236 -12.42 9.43 4.48
C LEU A 236 -11.65 10.21 5.54
N ILE A 237 -11.44 11.50 5.27
CA ILE A 237 -10.80 12.44 6.16
C ILE A 237 -11.86 12.99 7.13
N ASP A 238 -11.98 12.36 8.30
CA ASP A 238 -13.03 12.63 9.28
C ASP A 238 -12.57 13.67 10.32
N PRO A 239 -13.14 14.89 10.34
CA PRO A 239 -12.81 15.93 11.32
C PRO A 239 -13.64 15.85 12.60
N THR A 240 -14.57 14.90 12.69
CA THR A 240 -15.53 14.74 13.79
C THR A 240 -14.95 13.81 14.89
N THR A 241 -15.80 13.30 15.79
CA THR A 241 -15.36 12.55 16.98
C THR A 241 -16.14 11.26 17.26
N TRP A 242 -17.13 10.87 16.43
CA TRP A 242 -18.05 9.76 16.72
C TRP A 242 -17.34 8.41 16.94
N TYR A 243 -16.28 8.13 16.16
CA TYR A 243 -15.42 6.96 16.33
C TYR A 243 -14.16 7.32 17.12
N GLN A 244 -13.51 8.42 16.73
CA GLN A 244 -12.22 8.88 17.25
C GLN A 244 -12.19 8.98 18.80
N SER A 245 -13.26 9.52 19.41
CA SER A 245 -13.34 9.69 20.86
C SER A 245 -13.37 8.37 21.64
N GLY A 246 -13.85 7.29 21.03
CA GLY A 246 -13.94 5.97 21.66
C GLY A 246 -12.70 5.09 21.47
N CYS A 247 -11.96 5.26 20.37
CA CYS A 247 -10.71 4.53 20.11
C CYS A 247 -9.46 5.27 20.63
N GLY A 248 -9.48 6.61 20.68
CA GLY A 248 -8.27 7.41 20.86
C GLY A 248 -7.26 7.18 19.74
N CYS A 249 -7.72 7.10 18.49
CA CYS A 249 -6.95 6.68 17.32
C CYS A 249 -6.67 7.80 16.30
N GLY A 250 -5.64 7.61 15.47
CA GLY A 250 -5.27 8.42 14.32
C GLY A 250 -6.09 8.06 13.06
N GLY A 251 -6.38 6.77 12.88
CA GLY A 251 -7.21 6.24 11.81
C GLY A 251 -7.63 4.79 12.08
N VAL A 252 -8.41 4.21 11.16
CA VAL A 252 -8.79 2.79 11.12
C VAL A 252 -9.05 2.30 9.69
N ALA A 253 -8.61 1.08 9.38
CA ALA A 253 -8.94 0.38 8.13
C ALA A 253 -9.01 -1.14 8.31
N TYR A 254 -9.88 -1.77 7.53
CA TYR A 254 -9.91 -3.23 7.36
C TYR A 254 -8.83 -3.69 6.38
N VAL A 255 -8.19 -4.82 6.68
CA VAL A 255 -7.05 -5.34 5.92
C VAL A 255 -7.51 -6.22 4.76
N GLY A 256 -6.92 -6.03 3.57
CA GLY A 256 -7.19 -6.87 2.39
C GLY A 256 -8.67 -6.87 2.04
N VAL A 257 -9.19 -5.70 1.68
CA VAL A 257 -10.60 -5.47 1.30
C VAL A 257 -10.78 -4.75 -0.03
N TYR A 258 -9.72 -4.15 -0.57
CA TYR A 258 -9.72 -3.39 -1.83
C TYR A 258 -10.20 -4.24 -3.02
N ASP A 259 -9.80 -5.51 -3.08
CA ASP A 259 -10.22 -6.43 -4.14
C ASP A 259 -11.40 -7.34 -3.75
N ASN A 260 -12.07 -7.12 -2.61
CA ASN A 260 -13.10 -8.05 -2.14
C ASN A 260 -14.24 -8.19 -3.17
N THR A 261 -14.48 -9.40 -3.64
CA THR A 261 -15.53 -9.70 -4.63
C THR A 261 -16.92 -9.89 -4.01
N SER A 262 -17.03 -9.78 -2.69
CA SER A 262 -18.27 -9.85 -1.91
C SER A 262 -18.11 -8.99 -0.66
N ASN A 263 -19.19 -8.32 -0.23
CA ASN A 263 -19.18 -7.43 0.94
C ASN A 263 -18.12 -6.30 0.86
N HIS A 264 -17.75 -5.87 -0.35
CA HIS A 264 -16.75 -4.80 -0.57
C HIS A 264 -17.11 -3.53 0.20
N SER A 265 -18.28 -2.96 -0.08
CA SER A 265 -18.79 -1.73 0.57
C SER A 265 -19.04 -1.87 2.08
N TYR A 266 -19.16 -3.10 2.61
CA TYR A 266 -19.38 -3.32 4.04
C TYR A 266 -18.12 -3.01 4.86
N TYR A 267 -16.93 -3.27 4.33
CA TYR A 267 -15.65 -2.99 5.00
C TYR A 267 -15.06 -1.61 4.66
N GLN A 268 -15.83 -0.76 3.99
CA GLN A 268 -15.46 0.60 3.61
C GLN A 268 -16.09 1.62 4.59
N PRO A 269 -15.55 2.85 4.69
CA PRO A 269 -14.29 3.33 4.13
C PRO A 269 -13.08 2.99 5.02
N ALA A 270 -11.87 3.29 4.56
CA ALA A 270 -10.74 3.61 5.42
C ALA A 270 -10.96 5.01 6.05
N LEU A 271 -10.53 5.22 7.29
CA LEU A 271 -10.83 6.42 8.07
C LEU A 271 -9.55 7.07 8.60
N VAL A 272 -9.35 8.36 8.31
CA VAL A 272 -8.27 9.18 8.87
C VAL A 272 -8.89 10.28 9.73
N PHE A 273 -8.60 10.30 11.03
CA PHE A 273 -9.22 11.26 11.96
C PHE A 273 -8.33 12.48 12.20
N THR A 274 -8.76 13.67 11.78
CA THR A 274 -7.94 14.90 11.94
C THR A 274 -7.77 15.31 13.41
N LYS A 275 -8.67 14.86 14.30
CA LYS A 275 -8.49 15.00 15.76
C LYS A 275 -7.33 14.14 16.30
N GLY A 276 -6.99 13.05 15.61
CA GLY A 276 -5.89 12.15 15.96
C GLY A 276 -4.57 12.49 15.26
N VAL A 277 -4.58 12.80 13.95
CA VAL A 277 -3.36 13.06 13.16
C VAL A 277 -3.03 14.55 12.99
N GLY A 278 -3.98 15.44 13.29
CA GLY A 278 -3.88 16.88 13.04
C GLY A 278 -4.52 17.29 11.70
N THR A 279 -4.42 18.59 11.39
CA THR A 279 -5.00 19.24 10.19
C THR A 279 -3.92 19.71 9.21
N GLY A 280 -2.75 19.05 9.21
CA GLY A 280 -1.60 19.39 8.38
C GLY A 280 -1.39 18.35 7.28
N ALA A 281 -1.07 18.80 6.07
CA ALA A 281 -1.05 17.93 4.89
C ALA A 281 -0.10 16.74 5.00
N LYS A 282 1.10 16.89 5.60
CA LYS A 282 2.01 15.76 5.81
C LYS A 282 1.33 14.65 6.63
N ASN A 283 0.77 14.95 7.80
CA ASN A 283 0.20 13.91 8.65
C ASN A 283 -1.09 13.30 8.08
N ILE A 284 -1.90 14.09 7.37
CA ILE A 284 -3.09 13.53 6.69
C ILE A 284 -2.66 12.62 5.54
N ALA A 285 -1.63 12.98 4.76
CA ALA A 285 -1.11 12.14 3.69
C ALA A 285 -0.51 10.82 4.20
N GLU A 286 0.38 10.87 5.19
CA GLU A 286 0.97 9.67 5.80
C GLU A 286 -0.12 8.68 6.24
N ALA A 287 -1.13 9.18 6.96
CA ALA A 287 -2.24 8.36 7.41
C ALA A 287 -3.10 7.87 6.24
N ALA A 288 -3.39 8.71 5.24
CA ALA A 288 -4.20 8.32 4.10
C ALA A 288 -3.57 7.19 3.27
N SER A 289 -2.26 7.27 3.02
CA SER A 289 -1.52 6.20 2.33
C SER A 289 -1.43 4.93 3.16
N HIS A 290 -1.23 5.05 4.48
CA HIS A 290 -1.17 3.92 5.40
C HIS A 290 -2.50 3.15 5.49
N GLU A 291 -3.62 3.87 5.68
CA GLU A 291 -4.96 3.27 5.79
C GLU A 291 -5.44 2.68 4.46
N ALA A 292 -5.09 3.31 3.32
CA ALA A 292 -5.26 2.72 2.00
C ALA A 292 -4.39 1.46 1.84
N GLY A 293 -3.15 1.48 2.35
CA GLY A 293 -2.21 0.37 2.39
C GLY A 293 -2.79 -0.88 3.07
N HIS A 294 -3.47 -0.72 4.20
CA HIS A 294 -4.23 -1.80 4.82
C HIS A 294 -5.31 -2.36 3.89
N ASN A 295 -6.09 -1.52 3.21
CA ASN A 295 -7.12 -2.03 2.30
C ASN A 295 -6.53 -2.90 1.18
N VAL A 296 -5.32 -2.59 0.70
CA VAL A 296 -4.55 -3.40 -0.26
C VAL A 296 -3.66 -4.46 0.40
N GLY A 297 -3.97 -4.85 1.64
CA GLY A 297 -3.49 -6.07 2.28
C GLY A 297 -2.26 -5.93 3.16
N LEU A 298 -1.69 -4.73 3.30
CA LEU A 298 -0.44 -4.53 4.04
C LEU A 298 -0.60 -4.56 5.56
N SER A 299 0.40 -5.15 6.22
CA SER A 299 0.55 -5.21 7.67
C SER A 299 1.59 -4.17 8.15
N HIS A 300 1.61 -3.84 9.43
CA HIS A 300 2.53 -2.82 9.94
C HIS A 300 4.00 -3.18 9.79
N ASP A 301 4.80 -2.18 9.42
CA ASP A 301 6.25 -2.21 9.47
C ASP A 301 6.71 -1.84 10.88
N GLY A 302 6.93 -2.85 11.71
CA GLY A 302 7.36 -2.72 13.10
C GLY A 302 8.73 -3.33 13.38
N THR A 303 9.04 -3.45 14.67
CA THR A 303 10.23 -4.18 15.14
C THR A 303 9.85 -5.22 16.20
N ALA A 304 10.82 -5.97 16.72
CA ALA A 304 10.60 -6.87 17.84
C ALA A 304 10.01 -6.21 19.10
N SER A 305 10.07 -4.88 19.26
CA SER A 305 9.64 -4.15 20.46
C SER A 305 8.55 -3.09 20.25
N VAL A 306 8.29 -2.66 19.01
CA VAL A 306 7.25 -1.67 18.66
C VAL A 306 6.46 -2.10 17.43
N GLY A 307 5.16 -1.82 17.41
CA GLY A 307 4.29 -2.09 16.25
C GLY A 307 4.64 -1.24 15.01
N TYR A 308 5.18 -0.04 15.24
CA TYR A 308 5.53 0.93 14.19
C TYR A 308 7.00 1.28 14.24
N TYR A 309 7.67 1.18 13.10
CA TYR A 309 9.01 1.68 12.93
C TYR A 309 8.98 3.16 12.54
N SER A 310 9.55 4.02 13.39
CA SER A 310 9.60 5.48 13.18
C SER A 310 10.63 5.95 12.15
N GLY A 311 11.19 5.01 11.38
CA GLY A 311 12.27 5.26 10.44
C GLY A 311 13.59 5.69 11.09
N HIS A 312 14.56 6.00 10.25
CA HIS A 312 15.91 6.45 10.60
C HIS A 312 16.47 7.41 9.54
N GLY A 313 17.44 8.26 9.89
CA GLY A 313 17.91 9.31 8.98
C GLY A 313 16.75 10.21 8.53
N ALA A 314 16.56 10.32 7.22
CA ALA A 314 15.44 11.06 6.59
C ALA A 314 14.26 10.16 6.13
N TRP A 315 14.35 8.84 6.35
CA TRP A 315 13.48 7.82 5.78
C TRP A 315 12.62 7.10 6.84
N ALA A 316 11.40 6.72 6.48
CA ALA A 316 10.56 5.74 7.17
C ALA A 316 9.81 4.85 6.16
N PRO A 317 9.33 3.66 6.56
CA PRO A 317 8.36 2.91 5.78
C PRO A 317 6.94 3.52 5.94
N ILE A 318 6.14 3.52 4.88
CA ILE A 318 4.73 4.01 4.89
C ILE A 318 3.91 3.23 5.93
N MET A 319 4.05 1.89 5.97
CA MET A 319 3.36 1.03 6.94
C MET A 319 3.95 1.10 8.36
N GLY A 320 4.95 1.96 8.60
CA GLY A 320 5.47 2.29 9.92
C GLY A 320 4.86 3.60 10.44
N VAL A 321 5.70 4.55 10.88
CA VAL A 321 5.24 5.90 11.27
C VAL A 321 6.19 6.99 10.77
N GLY A 322 5.85 7.58 9.62
CA GLY A 322 6.69 8.53 8.89
C GLY A 322 6.46 10.02 9.20
N TYR A 323 5.60 10.40 10.17
CA TYR A 323 5.28 11.81 10.50
C TYR A 323 6.51 12.73 10.76
N SER A 324 7.64 12.16 11.17
CA SER A 324 8.90 12.88 11.45
C SER A 324 9.97 12.71 10.35
N LYS A 325 9.66 12.06 9.24
CA LYS A 325 10.56 11.72 8.14
C LYS A 325 10.02 12.26 6.81
N ALA A 326 10.88 12.90 6.04
CA ALA A 326 10.47 13.56 4.80
C ALA A 326 10.37 12.64 3.60
N ILE A 327 11.05 11.48 3.66
CA ILE A 327 10.99 10.38 2.69
C ILE A 327 10.24 9.23 3.37
N SER A 328 9.20 8.71 2.72
CA SER A 328 8.27 7.75 3.30
C SER A 328 7.81 6.77 2.22
N GLN A 329 8.50 5.63 2.10
CA GLN A 329 8.35 4.70 0.97
C GLN A 329 7.73 3.36 1.38
N TRP A 330 7.24 2.59 0.40
CA TRP A 330 6.94 1.17 0.56
C TRP A 330 8.20 0.36 0.94
N SER A 331 8.04 -0.71 1.71
CA SER A 331 9.16 -1.49 2.25
C SER A 331 9.15 -2.98 1.88
N LYS A 332 10.27 -3.61 2.20
CA LYS A 332 10.37 -5.07 2.38
C LYS A 332 11.04 -5.46 3.68
N GLY A 333 10.93 -4.58 4.69
CA GLY A 333 11.54 -4.75 6.00
C GLY A 333 13.07 -4.82 6.00
N GLU A 334 13.77 -4.06 5.15
CA GLU A 334 15.24 -4.13 5.08
C GLU A 334 15.97 -3.55 6.30
N TYR A 335 15.26 -2.77 7.13
CA TYR A 335 15.82 -2.11 8.30
C TYR A 335 16.10 -3.08 9.47
N THR A 336 17.02 -2.65 10.35
CA THR A 336 17.47 -3.45 11.49
C THR A 336 16.31 -3.80 12.40
N GLY A 337 16.07 -5.10 12.60
CA GLY A 337 15.06 -5.59 13.53
C GLY A 337 13.62 -5.54 13.02
N ALA A 338 13.40 -5.28 11.73
CA ALA A 338 12.08 -5.34 11.10
C ALA A 338 11.37 -6.67 11.42
N ASN A 339 10.15 -6.59 11.93
CA ASN A 339 9.32 -7.76 12.26
C ASN A 339 8.47 -8.22 11.06
N ASN A 340 8.09 -7.30 10.18
CA ASN A 340 7.46 -7.57 8.90
C ASN A 340 8.53 -7.72 7.80
N LYS A 341 8.21 -8.53 6.79
CA LYS A 341 9.01 -8.86 5.59
C LYS A 341 8.12 -9.07 4.37
N GLU A 342 6.89 -8.55 4.38
CA GLU A 342 6.07 -8.41 3.19
C GLU A 342 6.87 -7.70 2.09
N ASP A 343 6.71 -8.10 0.83
CA ASP A 343 7.13 -7.26 -0.30
C ASP A 343 5.91 -6.41 -0.64
N ASP A 344 5.89 -5.18 -0.16
CA ASP A 344 4.73 -4.28 -0.25
C ASP A 344 4.21 -4.18 -1.68
N PHE A 345 5.08 -3.93 -2.67
CA PHE A 345 4.66 -3.85 -4.08
C PHE A 345 4.01 -5.15 -4.57
N ALA A 346 4.52 -6.31 -4.14
CA ALA A 346 3.91 -7.61 -4.49
C ALA A 346 2.58 -7.86 -3.77
N VAL A 347 2.43 -7.45 -2.51
CA VAL A 347 1.17 -7.59 -1.74
C VAL A 347 0.09 -6.67 -2.29
N VAL A 348 0.43 -5.40 -2.58
CA VAL A 348 -0.47 -4.43 -3.22
C VAL A 348 -0.93 -4.94 -4.59
N GLY A 349 0.00 -5.50 -5.37
CA GLY A 349 -0.29 -6.19 -6.65
C GLY A 349 -1.26 -7.36 -6.52
N GLN A 350 -1.09 -8.20 -5.49
CA GLN A 350 -1.96 -9.34 -5.22
C GLN A 350 -3.37 -8.93 -4.72
N ASN A 351 -3.51 -7.74 -4.14
CA ASN A 351 -4.78 -7.17 -3.66
C ASN A 351 -5.37 -6.14 -4.64
N GLY A 352 -5.11 -6.30 -5.93
CA GLY A 352 -5.87 -5.66 -7.01
C GLY A 352 -5.25 -4.39 -7.61
N LEU A 353 -4.17 -3.85 -7.03
CA LEU A 353 -3.44 -2.70 -7.57
C LEU A 353 -2.16 -3.15 -8.27
N ALA A 354 -2.26 -3.48 -9.56
CA ALA A 354 -1.10 -3.82 -10.37
C ALA A 354 -0.12 -2.64 -10.52
N LEU A 355 1.17 -2.93 -10.66
CA LEU A 355 2.17 -1.93 -11.08
C LEU A 355 1.83 -1.37 -12.46
N ARG A 356 2.26 -0.13 -12.73
CA ARG A 356 2.23 0.45 -14.08
C ARG A 356 3.17 -0.32 -15.00
N GLY A 357 2.87 -0.28 -16.30
CA GLY A 357 3.87 -0.58 -17.31
C GLY A 357 4.86 0.56 -17.44
N ASP A 358 6.07 0.23 -17.89
CA ASP A 358 7.13 1.13 -18.35
C ASP A 358 6.58 2.19 -19.32
N ASP A 359 6.99 3.45 -19.12
CA ASP A 359 6.53 4.61 -19.89
C ASP A 359 7.60 5.24 -20.81
N HIS A 360 8.85 4.76 -20.79
CA HIS A 360 9.92 5.19 -21.70
C HIS A 360 10.65 4.00 -22.32
N GLY A 361 11.99 4.02 -22.35
CA GLY A 361 12.80 3.03 -23.06
C GLY A 361 14.23 2.98 -22.53
N ASN A 362 14.73 1.77 -22.35
CA ASN A 362 15.85 1.48 -21.47
C ASN A 362 17.21 1.65 -22.16
N GLY A 363 17.21 1.85 -23.49
CA GLY A 363 18.41 1.97 -24.31
C GLY A 363 18.45 3.23 -25.17
N THR A 364 19.62 3.45 -25.79
CA THR A 364 19.84 4.56 -26.73
C THR A 364 19.13 4.38 -28.08
N SER A 365 18.60 3.18 -28.34
CA SER A 365 17.82 2.79 -29.54
C SER A 365 16.39 3.29 -29.53
N ASP A 366 15.80 3.33 -28.34
CA ASP A 366 14.39 3.48 -28.02
C ASP A 366 14.13 4.77 -27.22
N ALA A 367 15.17 5.33 -26.61
CA ALA A 367 15.18 6.56 -25.82
C ALA A 367 14.21 7.67 -26.27
N THR A 368 13.36 8.14 -25.35
CA THR A 368 12.35 9.19 -25.58
C THR A 368 12.98 10.52 -26.01
N ALA A 369 12.45 11.16 -27.06
CA ALA A 369 13.00 12.41 -27.58
C ALA A 369 12.64 13.63 -26.72
N LEU A 370 13.63 14.45 -26.35
CA LEU A 370 13.44 15.71 -25.65
C LEU A 370 13.50 16.91 -26.60
N THR A 371 12.70 17.93 -26.29
CA THR A 371 12.79 19.27 -26.88
C THR A 371 13.44 20.21 -25.88
N LEU A 372 14.45 20.99 -26.32
CA LEU A 372 15.12 21.97 -25.47
C LEU A 372 14.12 22.96 -24.83
N GLY A 373 14.24 23.18 -23.53
CA GLY A 373 13.34 24.04 -22.74
C GLY A 373 12.03 23.38 -22.30
N THR A 374 11.71 22.17 -22.79
CA THR A 374 10.48 21.45 -22.45
C THR A 374 10.75 20.36 -21.41
N SER A 375 9.82 20.19 -20.47
CA SER A 375 9.84 19.06 -19.53
C SER A 375 9.02 17.89 -20.06
N VAL A 376 9.56 16.68 -19.95
CA VAL A 376 8.84 15.41 -20.13
C VAL A 376 8.62 14.78 -18.74
N LYS A 377 7.51 14.08 -18.55
CA LYS A 377 7.19 13.31 -17.33
C LYS A 377 7.57 11.85 -17.53
N GLY A 378 7.98 11.17 -16.47
CA GLY A 378 8.10 9.70 -16.41
C GLY A 378 7.72 9.18 -15.03
N VAL A 379 7.54 7.87 -14.89
CA VAL A 379 7.21 7.21 -13.62
C VAL A 379 8.01 5.93 -13.48
N TYR A 380 8.91 5.90 -12.51
CA TYR A 380 9.74 4.74 -12.20
C TYR A 380 8.91 3.74 -11.39
N ALA A 381 8.30 2.76 -12.06
CA ALA A 381 7.33 1.84 -11.44
C ALA A 381 7.99 0.59 -10.83
N ASN A 382 9.20 0.25 -11.28
CA ASN A 382 9.89 -0.99 -10.94
C ASN A 382 11.36 -0.76 -10.53
N ASP A 383 11.93 -1.64 -9.70
CA ASP A 383 13.32 -1.54 -9.21
C ASP A 383 14.37 -1.92 -10.27
N SER A 384 13.93 -2.42 -11.42
CA SER A 384 14.78 -2.74 -12.59
C SER A 384 14.45 -1.88 -13.82
N ASP A 385 13.69 -0.81 -13.62
CA ASP A 385 13.35 0.16 -14.66
C ASP A 385 14.58 0.96 -15.10
N VAL A 386 14.56 1.59 -16.27
CA VAL A 386 15.63 2.51 -16.71
C VAL A 386 15.06 3.46 -17.76
N ASP A 387 14.98 4.75 -17.47
CA ASP A 387 14.46 5.69 -18.47
C ASP A 387 15.57 6.40 -19.22
N THR A 388 15.70 6.13 -20.52
CA THR A 388 16.63 6.83 -21.40
C THR A 388 15.90 7.86 -22.25
N PHE A 389 16.46 9.07 -22.32
CA PHE A 389 16.00 10.18 -23.14
C PHE A 389 17.10 10.61 -24.10
N ARG A 390 16.75 11.15 -25.27
CA ARG A 390 17.70 11.62 -26.30
C ARG A 390 17.48 13.09 -26.65
N ILE A 391 18.56 13.82 -26.87
CA ILE A 391 18.54 15.20 -27.35
C ILE A 391 19.72 15.49 -28.29
N ASP A 392 19.47 16.24 -29.35
CA ASP A 392 20.51 16.74 -30.25
C ASP A 392 20.81 18.20 -29.88
N LEU A 393 22.09 18.51 -29.59
CA LEU A 393 22.54 19.80 -29.08
C LEU A 393 23.57 20.46 -30.00
N ALA A 394 23.60 21.79 -29.99
CA ALA A 394 24.72 22.57 -30.51
C ALA A 394 25.88 22.58 -29.51
N ALA A 395 27.05 23.11 -29.91
CA ALA A 395 28.13 23.36 -28.97
C ALA A 395 27.75 24.51 -28.02
N GLY A 396 27.89 24.31 -26.71
CA GLY A 396 27.47 25.30 -25.71
C GLY A 396 27.36 24.69 -24.31
N THR A 397 26.94 25.50 -23.33
CA THR A 397 26.65 25.05 -21.96
C THR A 397 25.16 24.78 -21.82
N PHE A 398 24.82 23.64 -21.20
CA PHE A 398 23.44 23.24 -20.94
C PHE A 398 23.29 22.72 -19.51
N ASN A 399 22.09 22.91 -18.97
CA ASN A 399 21.65 22.30 -17.72
C ASN A 399 20.72 21.12 -18.05
N PHE A 400 21.12 19.93 -17.62
CA PHE A 400 20.36 18.68 -17.70
C PHE A 400 19.79 18.43 -16.31
N ALA A 401 18.46 18.39 -16.16
CA ALA A 401 17.82 18.29 -14.85
C ALA A 401 16.75 17.20 -14.85
N ALA A 402 16.76 16.38 -13.80
CA ALA A 402 15.72 15.44 -13.46
C ALA A 402 15.21 15.77 -12.04
N ALA A 403 13.93 16.10 -11.92
CA ALA A 403 13.29 16.52 -10.69
C ALA A 403 12.22 15.51 -10.28
N ALA A 404 12.33 14.99 -9.06
CA ALA A 404 11.30 14.17 -8.41
C ALA A 404 10.03 15.00 -8.10
N ALA A 405 8.99 14.36 -7.57
CA ALA A 405 7.75 15.04 -7.21
C ALA A 405 7.97 16.24 -6.26
N ALA A 406 7.21 17.33 -6.46
CA ALA A 406 7.38 18.56 -5.70
C ALA A 406 6.89 18.47 -4.24
N SER A 407 5.95 17.56 -3.97
CA SER A 407 5.46 17.19 -2.64
C SER A 407 5.56 15.67 -2.51
N GLY A 408 6.10 15.17 -1.39
CA GLY A 408 6.11 13.74 -1.07
C GLY A 408 7.00 12.86 -1.96
N ALA A 409 8.03 13.41 -2.62
CA ALA A 409 8.91 12.61 -3.48
C ALA A 409 9.45 11.35 -2.81
N ASP A 410 9.18 10.21 -3.45
CA ASP A 410 9.68 8.90 -3.07
C ASP A 410 10.85 8.45 -3.94
N LEU A 411 10.87 8.83 -5.22
CA LEU A 411 11.97 8.52 -6.12
C LEU A 411 13.23 9.35 -5.81
N ASP A 412 14.32 8.66 -5.46
CA ASP A 412 15.66 9.22 -5.39
C ASP A 412 16.36 9.04 -6.75
N ILE A 413 16.69 10.15 -7.40
CA ILE A 413 17.12 10.17 -8.80
C ILE A 413 18.65 10.26 -8.94
N LYS A 414 19.21 9.27 -9.61
CA LYS A 414 20.55 9.34 -10.20
C LYS A 414 20.45 9.68 -11.68
N LEU A 415 20.93 10.86 -12.06
CA LEU A 415 20.97 11.33 -13.44
C LEU A 415 22.34 11.07 -14.06
N GLN A 416 22.37 10.50 -15.26
CA GLN A 416 23.58 10.34 -16.06
C GLN A 416 23.44 11.01 -17.43
N LEU A 417 24.47 11.74 -17.84
CA LEU A 417 24.63 12.27 -19.19
C LEU A 417 25.55 11.35 -19.98
N LEU A 418 25.04 10.81 -21.09
CA LEU A 418 25.75 9.90 -21.99
C LEU A 418 26.00 10.59 -23.34
N ASN A 419 27.12 10.27 -23.99
CA ASN A 419 27.41 10.71 -25.36
C ASN A 419 26.72 9.83 -26.43
N SER A 420 26.94 10.14 -27.70
CA SER A 420 26.39 9.41 -28.85
C SER A 420 26.80 7.93 -28.95
N SER A 421 27.86 7.49 -28.25
CA SER A 421 28.26 6.07 -28.17
C SER A 421 27.69 5.36 -26.94
N GLY A 422 26.81 6.00 -26.16
CA GLY A 422 26.28 5.47 -24.91
C GLY A 422 27.25 5.48 -23.73
N ALA A 423 28.40 6.15 -23.84
CA ALA A 423 29.36 6.27 -22.74
C ALA A 423 28.97 7.44 -21.81
N VAL A 424 28.93 7.19 -20.51
CA VAL A 424 28.66 8.21 -19.48
C VAL A 424 29.79 9.26 -19.49
N VAL A 425 29.42 10.53 -19.65
CA VAL A 425 30.34 11.69 -19.65
C VAL A 425 30.19 12.59 -18.41
N ALA A 426 29.07 12.48 -17.69
CA ALA A 426 28.84 13.07 -16.38
C ALA A 426 27.71 12.34 -15.64
N SER A 427 27.68 12.44 -14.32
CA SER A 427 26.62 11.91 -13.47
C SER A 427 26.36 12.83 -12.28
N ALA A 428 25.13 12.85 -11.78
CA ALA A 428 24.72 13.52 -10.55
C ALA A 428 23.85 12.58 -9.73
N ASP A 429 24.21 12.43 -8.46
CA ASP A 429 23.57 11.58 -7.44
C ASP A 429 23.74 12.35 -6.10
N PRO A 430 22.86 13.32 -5.81
CA PRO A 430 23.03 14.20 -4.66
C PRO A 430 22.60 13.52 -3.35
N ALA A 431 23.42 13.62 -2.31
CA ALA A 431 23.15 12.97 -1.02
C ALA A 431 21.75 13.30 -0.47
N ALA A 432 20.95 12.26 -0.26
CA ALA A 432 19.60 12.39 0.24
C ALA A 432 19.54 12.82 1.73
N GLY A 433 18.46 13.47 2.10
CA GLY A 433 18.26 14.01 3.44
C GLY A 433 16.91 14.70 3.60
N GLN A 434 16.78 15.51 4.65
CA GLN A 434 15.58 16.33 4.87
C GLN A 434 15.93 17.68 5.49
N SER A 435 15.18 18.72 5.11
CA SER A 435 15.29 20.05 5.73
C SER A 435 14.31 20.24 6.89
N ASN A 436 13.17 19.54 6.84
CA ASN A 436 12.15 19.41 7.88
C ASN A 436 11.38 18.10 7.64
N SER A 437 10.42 17.74 8.50
CA SER A 437 9.70 16.45 8.40
C SER A 437 8.81 16.27 7.16
N ALA A 438 8.59 17.30 6.34
CA ALA A 438 7.72 17.27 5.16
C ALA A 438 8.44 17.63 3.84
N THR A 439 9.74 17.94 3.89
CA THR A 439 10.55 18.41 2.74
C THR A 439 11.88 17.65 2.64
N PRO A 440 11.96 16.64 1.74
CA PRO A 440 13.21 15.93 1.49
C PRO A 440 14.21 16.83 0.74
N THR A 441 15.46 16.40 0.72
CA THR A 441 16.56 17.04 -0.03
C THR A 441 17.37 15.95 -0.74
N GLY A 442 17.99 16.27 -1.88
CA GLY A 442 18.89 15.35 -2.59
C GLY A 442 18.23 14.55 -3.72
N LEU A 443 16.95 14.19 -3.57
CA LEU A 443 16.19 13.32 -4.50
C LEU A 443 16.07 13.80 -5.96
N SER A 444 16.52 15.01 -6.28
CA SER A 444 16.51 15.58 -7.63
C SER A 444 17.92 15.91 -8.09
N ALA A 445 18.28 15.47 -9.29
CA ALA A 445 19.63 15.56 -9.82
C ALA A 445 19.73 16.57 -10.98
N SER A 446 20.86 17.29 -11.05
CA SER A 446 21.16 18.18 -12.17
C SER A 446 22.64 18.18 -12.52
N ILE A 447 22.93 18.33 -13.81
CA ILE A 447 24.27 18.41 -14.39
C ILE A 447 24.33 19.69 -15.22
N SER A 448 25.25 20.60 -14.90
CA SER A 448 25.63 21.69 -15.80
C SER A 448 26.90 21.29 -16.55
N ARG A 449 26.87 21.33 -17.89
CA ARG A 449 27.98 20.85 -18.72
C ARG A 449 28.11 21.61 -20.03
N GLN A 450 29.34 21.99 -20.37
CA GLN A 450 29.69 22.39 -21.72
C GLN A 450 29.85 21.14 -22.61
N VAL A 451 29.15 21.12 -23.74
CA VAL A 451 29.11 20.01 -24.70
C VAL A 451 29.57 20.47 -26.09
N THR A 452 30.04 19.52 -26.89
CA THR A 452 30.23 19.70 -28.34
C THR A 452 28.91 19.50 -29.06
N ALA A 453 28.77 19.99 -30.30
CA ALA A 453 27.57 19.70 -31.08
C ALA A 453 27.44 18.18 -31.34
N GLY A 454 26.23 17.63 -31.19
CA GLY A 454 25.95 16.21 -31.37
C GLY A 454 24.80 15.67 -30.53
N ARG A 455 24.58 14.36 -30.61
CA ARG A 455 23.57 13.64 -29.83
C ARG A 455 24.08 13.31 -28.44
N TYR A 456 23.24 13.57 -27.45
CA TYR A 456 23.41 13.16 -26.06
C TYR A 456 22.18 12.38 -25.60
N TYR A 457 22.39 11.58 -24.56
CA TYR A 457 21.30 10.88 -23.87
C TYR A 457 21.33 11.23 -22.38
N LEU A 458 20.15 11.33 -21.78
CA LEU A 458 20.00 11.38 -20.33
C LEU A 458 19.48 10.03 -19.90
N ARG A 459 20.12 9.39 -18.93
CA ARG A 459 19.61 8.16 -18.30
C ARG A 459 19.21 8.48 -16.87
N ILE A 460 17.99 8.10 -16.52
CA ILE A 460 17.42 8.18 -15.19
C ILE A 460 17.48 6.78 -14.60
N GLU A 461 18.14 6.65 -13.45
CA GLU A 461 18.17 5.45 -12.63
C GLU A 461 17.63 5.84 -11.25
N ASN A 462 16.86 4.96 -10.61
CA ASN A 462 16.63 5.07 -9.18
C ASN A 462 17.94 4.79 -8.43
N THR A 463 18.05 5.36 -7.23
CA THR A 463 19.18 5.10 -6.33
C THR A 463 18.69 4.84 -4.91
N GLY A 464 19.62 4.43 -4.05
CA GLY A 464 19.40 4.30 -2.61
C GLY A 464 20.47 5.08 -1.86
N TYR A 465 20.16 5.51 -0.63
CA TYR A 465 21.06 6.32 0.17
C TYR A 465 21.51 5.60 1.46
N GLY A 466 22.81 5.63 1.74
CA GLY A 466 23.37 5.07 2.97
C GLY A 466 23.20 3.54 3.07
N SER A 467 22.93 3.05 4.28
CA SER A 467 22.61 1.65 4.55
C SER A 467 21.13 1.51 4.92
N PRO A 468 20.34 0.64 4.23
CA PRO A 468 18.93 0.42 4.56
C PRO A 468 18.73 -0.16 5.97
N LEU A 469 19.79 -0.70 6.59
CA LEU A 469 19.76 -1.22 7.94
C LEU A 469 19.49 -0.12 8.99
N ASN A 470 20.03 1.10 8.82
CA ASN A 470 20.03 2.12 9.88
C ASN A 470 20.42 3.57 9.47
N THR A 471 20.81 3.86 8.22
CA THR A 471 21.15 5.23 7.78
C THR A 471 20.43 5.73 6.53
N GLY A 472 19.61 4.90 5.87
CA GLY A 472 18.76 5.32 4.74
C GLY A 472 17.97 4.15 4.13
N TYR A 473 18.09 3.91 2.83
CA TYR A 473 17.20 3.01 2.08
C TYR A 473 17.91 2.40 0.86
N SER A 474 17.36 1.31 0.34
CA SER A 474 17.76 0.73 -0.95
C SER A 474 16.94 1.32 -2.10
N THR A 475 17.27 0.91 -3.33
CA THR A 475 16.49 1.25 -4.53
C THR A 475 15.04 0.75 -4.48
N TYR A 476 14.75 -0.29 -3.67
CA TYR A 476 13.46 -0.99 -3.65
C TYR A 476 12.24 -0.06 -3.54
N GLY A 477 12.25 0.86 -2.56
CA GLY A 477 11.19 1.83 -2.30
C GLY A 477 11.37 3.16 -3.04
N SER A 478 12.53 3.35 -3.68
CA SER A 478 12.86 4.53 -4.48
C SER A 478 12.18 4.42 -5.85
N ARG A 479 10.89 4.75 -5.86
CA ARG A 479 9.97 4.64 -7.01
C ARG A 479 8.95 5.77 -6.94
N GLY A 480 8.54 6.33 -8.07
CA GLY A 480 7.71 7.53 -8.07
C GLY A 480 7.75 8.29 -9.38
N ALA A 481 7.09 9.44 -9.42
CA ALA A 481 7.02 10.30 -10.60
C ALA A 481 8.16 11.32 -10.64
N TYR A 482 8.63 11.61 -11.85
CA TYR A 482 9.63 12.65 -12.06
C TYR A 482 9.36 13.46 -13.33
N THR A 483 10.14 14.51 -13.50
CA THR A 483 10.23 15.28 -14.74
C THR A 483 11.66 15.45 -15.18
N VAL A 484 11.93 15.27 -16.48
CA VAL A 484 13.25 15.49 -17.09
C VAL A 484 13.18 16.66 -18.06
N ARG A 485 14.21 17.51 -18.08
CA ARG A 485 14.35 18.61 -19.02
C ARG A 485 15.81 18.96 -19.31
N VAL A 486 16.03 19.60 -20.44
CA VAL A 486 17.31 20.24 -20.78
C VAL A 486 17.06 21.71 -21.09
N THR A 487 17.86 22.62 -20.55
CA THR A 487 17.83 24.05 -20.88
C THR A 487 19.21 24.52 -21.31
N ALA A 488 19.27 25.64 -22.05
CA ALA A 488 20.52 26.39 -22.16
C ALA A 488 20.99 26.80 -20.75
N GLY A 489 22.31 26.86 -20.55
CA GLY A 489 22.96 27.26 -19.30
C GLY A 489 23.61 28.63 -19.36
#